data_AF-A0AAD5BPU6-F1
#
_entry.id   AF-A0AAD5BPU6-F1
#
_cell.length_a   1.000
_cell.length_b   1.000
_cell.length_c   1.000
_cell.angle_alpha   90.00
_cell.angle_beta   90.00
_cell.angle_gamma   90.00
#
_symmetry.space_group_name_H-M   'P 1'
#
loop_
_entity.id
_entity.type
_entity.pdbx_description
1 polymer ?
#
loop_
_entity_poly.entity_id
_entity_poly.type
_entity_poly.pdbx_seq_one_letter_code
_entity_poly.pdbx_strand_id
1 'polypeptide(L)'
;MFDDAVFRGSTCKAVSIRWKLLYIVYPILLLHQGPILEFSLCISRLSSCCEIDQIILHLSKSDTLKKLTLCIGAGDDHKLLPAFFKLQQLTDLKLQNCVFQPPVTFKGFSSLVSLCLNNVSITEEVFLQFISNCPELKNFTLIGDEKHLTGCWNSGFVELFECLPLVQHLCMSCYPVKVIHITLDYIILSARKCIATE
;
A
#
# COMPACT_ATOMS: atom_id res chain seq x y z
N MET A 1 -15.78 -5.03 0.27
CA MET A 1 -15.18 -4.19 -0.79
C MET A 1 -16.09 -3.00 -1.05
N PHE A 2 -15.55 -1.78 -1.05
CA PHE A 2 -16.25 -0.53 -1.31
C PHE A 2 -15.59 0.18 -2.50
N ASP A 3 -16.24 0.15 -3.66
CA ASP A 3 -15.73 0.71 -4.90
C ASP A 3 -16.77 1.52 -5.69
N ASP A 4 -16.37 2.06 -6.84
CA ASP A 4 -17.27 2.79 -7.73
C ASP A 4 -18.48 1.96 -8.18
N ALA A 5 -18.35 0.64 -8.35
CA ALA A 5 -19.44 -0.23 -8.78
C ALA A 5 -20.51 -0.37 -7.67
N VAL A 6 -20.07 -0.60 -6.43
CA VAL A 6 -20.94 -0.64 -5.24
C VAL A 6 -21.71 0.68 -5.08
N PHE A 7 -21.07 1.82 -5.35
CA PHE A 7 -21.71 3.13 -5.20
C PHE A 7 -22.50 3.63 -6.41
N ARG A 8 -22.43 2.96 -7.57
CA ARG A 8 -23.27 3.25 -8.75
C ARG A 8 -24.69 2.67 -8.62
N GLY A 9 -24.83 1.54 -7.93
CA GLY A 9 -26.10 0.83 -7.74
C GLY A 9 -27.03 1.43 -6.68
N SER A 10 -26.56 2.37 -5.86
CA SER A 10 -27.38 2.96 -4.81
C SER A 10 -28.32 4.04 -5.34
N THR A 11 -29.53 4.13 -4.75
CA THR A 11 -30.51 5.21 -5.01
C THR A 11 -29.95 6.61 -4.70
N CYS A 12 -28.86 6.67 -3.94
CA CYS A 12 -28.08 7.85 -3.55
C CYS A 12 -27.06 8.30 -4.62
N LYS A 13 -27.47 8.43 -5.89
CA LYS A 13 -26.56 8.87 -6.97
C LYS A 13 -26.09 10.32 -6.83
N ALA A 14 -26.88 11.17 -6.19
CA ALA A 14 -26.63 12.61 -6.04
C ALA A 14 -25.83 13.00 -4.78
N VAL A 15 -25.53 12.04 -3.89
CA VAL A 15 -24.90 12.34 -2.59
C VAL A 15 -23.38 12.19 -2.68
N SER A 16 -22.65 13.07 -1.99
CA SER A 16 -21.20 13.12 -2.01
C SER A 16 -20.55 11.82 -1.50
N ILE A 17 -19.32 11.56 -1.92
CA ILE A 17 -18.57 10.36 -1.47
C ILE A 17 -18.34 10.40 0.04
N ARG A 18 -18.03 11.57 0.62
CA ARG A 18 -17.96 11.76 2.08
C ARG A 18 -19.23 11.27 2.78
N TRP A 19 -20.40 11.61 2.26
CA TRP A 19 -21.67 11.15 2.82
C TRP A 19 -21.77 9.63 2.79
N LYS A 20 -21.38 9.00 1.67
CA LYS A 20 -21.38 7.52 1.56
C LYS A 20 -20.40 6.88 2.55
N LEU A 21 -19.22 7.47 2.77
CA LEU A 21 -18.30 6.98 3.80
C LEU A 21 -18.93 7.07 5.19
N LEU A 22 -19.50 8.23 5.55
CA LEU A 22 -20.02 8.50 6.88
C LEU A 22 -21.29 7.71 7.21
N TYR A 23 -22.20 7.54 6.24
CA TYR A 23 -23.53 6.97 6.47
C TYR A 23 -23.72 5.55 5.94
N ILE A 24 -22.77 5.03 5.17
CA ILE A 24 -22.83 3.65 4.66
C ILE A 24 -21.63 2.85 5.16
N VAL A 25 -20.41 3.28 4.81
CA VAL A 25 -19.20 2.50 5.11
C VAL A 25 -18.93 2.42 6.62
N TYR A 26 -18.90 3.57 7.29
CA TYR A 26 -18.57 3.64 8.70
C TYR A 26 -19.61 2.93 9.59
N PRO A 27 -20.93 3.05 9.37
CA PRO A 27 -21.92 2.29 10.11
C PRO A 27 -21.83 0.78 9.87
N ILE A 28 -21.55 0.33 8.63
CA ILE A 28 -21.33 -1.10 8.36
C ILE A 28 -20.15 -1.61 9.17
N LEU A 29 -19.03 -0.87 9.21
CA LEU A 29 -17.87 -1.23 10.03
C LEU A 29 -18.22 -1.31 11.52
N LEU A 30 -18.96 -0.33 12.06
CA LEU A 30 -19.35 -0.30 13.47
C LEU A 30 -20.30 -1.43 13.86
N LEU A 31 -21.19 -1.83 12.96
CA LEU A 31 -22.23 -2.84 13.23
C LEU A 31 -21.77 -4.26 12.90
N HIS A 32 -20.64 -4.43 12.20
CA HIS A 32 -20.12 -5.74 11.82
C HIS A 32 -19.80 -6.57 13.07
N GLN A 33 -20.49 -7.70 13.20
CA GLN A 33 -20.27 -8.67 14.27
C GLN A 33 -19.42 -9.81 13.72
N GLY A 34 -18.11 -9.76 14.00
CA GLY A 34 -17.17 -10.79 13.60
C GLY A 34 -15.80 -10.24 13.19
N PRO A 35 -14.84 -11.13 12.88
CA PRO A 35 -13.54 -10.71 12.41
C PRO A 35 -13.65 -10.02 11.04
N ILE A 36 -12.86 -8.97 10.84
CA ILE A 36 -12.70 -8.30 9.54
C ILE A 36 -11.36 -8.75 8.99
N LEU A 37 -11.37 -9.71 8.07
CA LEU A 37 -10.16 -10.28 7.48
C LEU A 37 -9.63 -9.44 6.31
N GLU A 38 -10.53 -8.81 5.57
CA GLU A 38 -10.20 -8.00 4.39
C GLU A 38 -11.05 -6.73 4.36
N PHE A 39 -10.39 -5.61 4.10
CA PHE A 39 -11.04 -4.34 3.85
C PHE A 39 -10.46 -3.69 2.59
N SER A 40 -11.34 -3.19 1.73
CA SER A 40 -10.97 -2.52 0.49
C SER A 40 -11.85 -1.31 0.28
N LEU A 41 -11.21 -0.15 0.15
CA LEU A 41 -11.82 1.13 -0.18
C LEU A 41 -11.10 1.72 -1.39
N CYS A 42 -11.73 1.68 -2.56
CA CYS A 42 -11.15 2.09 -3.83
C CYS A 42 -12.18 2.84 -4.67
N ILE A 43 -12.18 4.17 -4.61
CA ILE A 43 -13.20 4.99 -5.27
C ILE A 43 -12.50 6.07 -6.10
N SER A 44 -12.78 6.11 -7.40
CA SER A 44 -12.09 6.98 -8.37
C SER A 44 -12.23 8.48 -8.09
N ARG A 45 -13.30 8.89 -7.42
CA ARG A 45 -13.54 10.30 -7.05
C ARG A 45 -13.36 10.59 -5.55
N LEU A 46 -12.81 9.64 -4.79
CA LEU A 46 -12.55 9.85 -3.37
C LEU A 46 -11.34 10.75 -3.22
N SER A 47 -11.53 11.88 -2.54
CA SER A 47 -10.47 12.75 -2.07
C SER A 47 -10.13 12.48 -0.62
N SER A 48 -8.93 12.88 -0.19
CA SER A 48 -8.54 12.87 1.21
C SER A 48 -9.60 13.58 2.08
N CYS A 49 -10.03 12.92 3.15
CA CYS A 49 -11.02 13.45 4.10
C CYS A 49 -10.98 12.72 5.44
N CYS A 50 -11.51 13.34 6.49
CA CYS A 50 -11.47 12.79 7.86
C CYS A 50 -12.32 11.51 8.07
N GLU A 51 -13.23 11.16 7.16
CA GLU A 51 -13.93 9.88 7.22
C GLU A 51 -13.00 8.70 6.93
N ILE A 52 -11.98 8.90 6.08
CA ILE A 52 -10.95 7.89 5.84
C ILE A 52 -10.16 7.67 7.14
N ASP A 53 -9.82 8.75 7.84
CA ASP A 53 -9.17 8.69 9.16
C ASP A 53 -10.00 7.88 10.17
N GLN A 54 -11.31 8.10 10.22
CA GLN A 54 -12.22 7.33 11.09
C GLN A 54 -12.26 5.85 10.74
N ILE A 55 -12.27 5.52 9.45
CA ILE A 55 -12.20 4.15 8.95
C ILE A 55 -10.87 3.50 9.38
N ILE A 56 -9.73 4.17 9.15
CA ILE A 56 -8.40 3.69 9.56
C ILE A 56 -8.35 3.48 11.08
N LEU A 57 -8.84 4.43 11.86
CA LEU A 57 -8.89 4.34 13.33
C LEU A 57 -9.73 3.15 13.80
N HIS A 58 -10.85 2.87 13.15
CA HIS A 58 -11.66 1.70 13.47
C HIS A 58 -10.93 0.40 13.10
N LEU A 59 -10.40 0.29 11.88
CA LEU A 59 -9.66 -0.88 11.41
C LEU A 59 -8.43 -1.17 12.28
N SER A 60 -7.74 -0.14 12.78
CA SER A 60 -6.57 -0.29 13.65
C SER A 60 -6.82 -1.04 14.97
N LYS A 61 -8.09 -1.22 15.34
CA LYS A 61 -8.52 -2.00 16.51
C LYS A 61 -8.73 -3.48 16.18
N SER A 62 -8.75 -3.84 14.89
CA SER A 62 -8.87 -5.23 14.45
C SER A 62 -7.51 -5.91 14.49
N ASP A 63 -7.44 -7.00 15.25
CA ASP A 63 -6.31 -7.94 15.29
C ASP A 63 -6.44 -9.05 14.23
N THR A 64 -7.51 -9.04 13.42
CA THR A 64 -7.76 -10.08 12.41
C THR A 64 -7.59 -9.60 10.98
N LEU A 65 -7.39 -8.30 10.75
CA LEU A 65 -7.24 -7.73 9.42
C LEU A 65 -5.94 -8.19 8.76
N LYS A 66 -6.08 -8.96 7.67
CA LYS A 66 -4.98 -9.50 6.88
C LYS A 66 -4.78 -8.72 5.58
N LYS A 67 -5.85 -8.23 4.96
CA LYS A 67 -5.78 -7.57 3.66
C LYS A 67 -6.36 -6.17 3.70
N LEU A 68 -5.58 -5.19 3.28
CA LEU A 68 -6.01 -3.80 3.22
C LEU A 68 -5.72 -3.20 1.85
N THR A 69 -6.75 -2.67 1.21
CA THR A 69 -6.63 -1.82 0.02
C THR A 69 -7.22 -0.44 0.31
N LEU A 70 -6.42 0.60 0.12
CA LEU A 70 -6.86 1.99 0.19
C LEU A 70 -6.40 2.74 -1.05
N CYS A 71 -7.36 3.15 -1.90
CA CYS A 71 -7.07 3.89 -3.11
C CYS A 71 -7.87 5.20 -3.14
N ILE A 72 -7.14 6.31 -3.06
CA ILE A 72 -7.69 7.66 -3.11
C ILE A 72 -7.63 8.12 -4.57
N GLY A 73 -8.78 8.38 -5.19
CA GLY A 73 -8.86 8.55 -6.64
C GLY A 73 -8.71 10.00 -7.15
N ALA A 74 -8.84 10.99 -6.26
CA ALA A 74 -8.84 12.40 -6.65
C ALA A 74 -8.22 13.31 -5.59
N GLY A 75 -7.79 14.50 -6.00
CA GLY A 75 -7.27 15.54 -5.10
C GLY A 75 -5.89 15.20 -4.53
N ASP A 76 -5.62 15.75 -3.34
CA ASP A 76 -4.35 15.59 -2.65
C ASP A 76 -4.20 14.19 -2.03
N ASP A 77 -2.94 13.77 -1.89
CA ASP A 77 -2.56 12.52 -1.23
C ASP A 77 -3.11 12.47 0.20
N HIS A 78 -3.63 11.30 0.60
CA HIS A 78 -4.12 11.12 1.96
C HIS A 78 -2.98 10.74 2.92
N LYS A 79 -2.76 11.55 3.95
CA LYS A 79 -1.75 11.26 4.97
C LYS A 79 -2.22 10.13 5.88
N LEU A 80 -1.48 9.02 5.90
CA LEU A 80 -1.80 7.90 6.78
C LEU A 80 -1.60 8.29 8.25
N LEU A 81 -2.61 8.00 9.07
CA LEU A 81 -2.53 8.23 10.52
C LEU A 81 -1.56 7.25 11.19
N PRO A 82 -0.94 7.63 12.34
CA PRO A 82 -0.13 6.71 13.15
C PRO A 82 -0.84 5.39 13.51
N ALA A 83 -2.18 5.43 13.63
CA ALA A 83 -2.99 4.24 13.90
C ALA A 83 -2.93 3.19 12.78
N PHE A 84 -2.70 3.58 11.52
CA PHE A 84 -2.53 2.66 10.40
C PHE A 84 -1.38 1.67 10.65
N PHE A 85 -0.26 2.15 11.19
CA PHE A 85 0.93 1.36 11.45
C PHE A 85 0.78 0.33 12.59
N LYS A 86 -0.39 0.31 13.27
CA LYS A 86 -0.73 -0.71 14.28
C LYS A 86 -1.30 -2.00 13.66
N LEU A 87 -1.58 -2.03 12.36
CA LEU A 87 -2.14 -3.17 11.64
C LEU A 87 -1.07 -4.27 11.39
N GLN A 88 -0.55 -4.85 12.47
CA GLN A 88 0.61 -5.76 12.44
C GLN A 88 0.33 -7.12 11.78
N GLN A 89 -0.93 -7.44 11.52
CA GLN A 89 -1.36 -8.73 10.99
C GLN A 89 -1.52 -8.74 9.46
N LEU A 90 -1.25 -7.60 8.80
CA LEU A 90 -1.38 -7.49 7.34
C LEU A 90 -0.45 -8.45 6.61
N THR A 91 -1.03 -9.22 5.69
CA THR A 91 -0.37 -10.04 4.69
C THR A 91 -0.37 -9.39 3.32
N ASP A 92 -1.38 -8.57 3.02
CA ASP A 92 -1.53 -7.88 1.75
C ASP A 92 -1.88 -6.41 1.96
N LEU A 93 -1.05 -5.52 1.43
CA LEU A 93 -1.24 -4.09 1.51
C LEU A 93 -1.20 -3.45 0.12
N LYS A 94 -2.27 -2.74 -0.24
CA LYS A 94 -2.32 -1.90 -1.43
C LYS A 94 -2.68 -0.47 -1.07
N LEU A 95 -1.82 0.46 -1.42
CA LEU A 95 -2.00 1.90 -1.19
C LEU A 95 -1.92 2.65 -2.52
N GLN A 96 -2.81 3.61 -2.71
CA GLN A 96 -2.73 4.54 -3.83
C GLN A 96 -3.01 5.98 -3.41
N ASN A 97 -2.17 6.92 -3.88
CA ASN A 97 -2.28 8.37 -3.60
C ASN A 97 -2.33 8.65 -2.08
N CYS A 98 -1.32 8.15 -1.37
CA CYS A 98 -1.19 8.25 0.09
C CYS A 98 0.17 8.84 0.46
N VAL A 99 0.28 9.48 1.62
CA VAL A 99 1.58 9.85 2.21
C VAL A 99 1.97 8.81 3.25
N PHE A 100 3.07 8.11 3.00
CA PHE A 100 3.59 7.05 3.88
C PHE A 100 4.73 7.60 4.73
N GLN A 101 4.39 8.01 5.96
CA GLN A 101 5.32 8.53 6.95
C GLN A 101 5.18 7.74 8.25
N PRO A 102 5.88 6.60 8.39
CA PRO A 102 5.81 5.79 9.59
C PRO A 102 6.39 6.53 10.79
N PRO A 103 5.85 6.35 12.01
CA PRO A 103 6.49 6.84 13.23
C PRO A 103 7.81 6.10 13.45
N VAL A 104 8.76 6.73 14.15
CA VAL A 104 10.10 6.16 14.46
C VAL A 104 10.03 4.83 15.23
N THR A 105 8.92 4.56 15.90
CA THR A 105 8.67 3.31 16.64
C THR A 105 8.16 2.17 15.75
N PHE A 106 7.81 2.44 14.50
CA PHE A 106 7.33 1.42 13.57
C PHE A 106 8.47 0.49 13.17
N LYS A 107 8.22 -0.82 13.29
CA LYS A 107 9.18 -1.89 13.00
C LYS A 107 8.76 -2.72 11.78
N GLY A 108 8.07 -2.10 10.82
CA GLY A 108 7.54 -2.78 9.65
C GLY A 108 6.30 -3.62 9.94
N PHE A 109 5.93 -4.44 8.95
CA PHE A 109 4.84 -5.41 9.04
C PHE A 109 5.42 -6.82 8.91
N SER A 110 5.52 -7.54 10.03
CA SER A 110 6.23 -8.82 10.10
C SER A 110 5.59 -9.93 9.25
N SER A 111 4.29 -9.86 9.01
CA SER A 111 3.53 -10.87 8.24
C SER A 111 3.26 -10.46 6.79
N LEU A 112 3.80 -9.33 6.33
CA LEU A 112 3.47 -8.78 5.01
C LEU A 112 4.10 -9.61 3.90
N VAL A 113 3.27 -10.17 3.03
CA VAL A 113 3.67 -11.03 1.91
C VAL A 113 3.57 -10.29 0.57
N SER A 114 2.58 -9.41 0.45
CA SER A 114 2.29 -8.67 -0.78
C SER A 114 2.13 -7.18 -0.52
N LEU A 115 2.87 -6.37 -1.27
CA LEU A 115 2.86 -4.92 -1.16
C LEU A 115 2.69 -4.27 -2.53
N CYS A 116 1.72 -3.36 -2.64
CA CYS A 116 1.52 -2.53 -3.83
C CYS A 116 1.42 -1.07 -3.40
N LEU A 117 2.39 -0.26 -3.81
CA LEU A 117 2.42 1.18 -3.62
C LEU A 117 2.28 1.84 -4.99
N ASN A 118 1.22 2.62 -5.18
CA ASN A 118 0.98 3.36 -6.41
C ASN A 118 0.83 4.85 -6.11
N ASN A 119 1.72 5.70 -6.61
CA ASN A 119 1.73 7.13 -6.33
C ASN A 119 1.67 7.39 -4.81
N VAL A 120 2.52 6.69 -4.06
CA VAL A 120 2.61 6.86 -2.61
C VAL A 120 3.80 7.77 -2.31
N SER A 121 3.53 8.91 -1.70
CA SER A 121 4.55 9.85 -1.26
C SER A 121 5.40 9.23 -0.15
N ILE A 122 6.64 8.86 -0.49
CA ILE A 122 7.60 8.18 0.39
C ILE A 122 9.04 8.53 -0.04
N THR A 123 9.97 8.58 0.92
CA THR A 123 11.40 8.75 0.61
C THR A 123 12.07 7.39 0.40
N GLU A 124 13.16 7.35 -0.36
CA GLU A 124 13.98 6.14 -0.53
C GLU A 124 14.41 5.53 0.82
N GLU A 125 14.93 6.34 1.74
CA GLU A 125 15.39 5.89 3.07
C GLU A 125 14.26 5.22 3.87
N VAL A 126 13.10 5.89 3.96
CA VAL A 126 11.93 5.37 4.68
C VAL A 126 11.43 4.09 4.02
N PHE A 127 11.47 4.05 2.70
CA PHE A 127 11.10 2.89 1.93
C PHE A 127 12.05 1.72 2.23
N LEU A 128 13.37 1.83 1.99
CA LEU A 128 14.34 0.77 2.26
C LEU A 128 14.27 0.25 3.71
N GLN A 129 14.14 1.16 4.67
CA GLN A 129 13.93 0.81 6.08
C GLN A 129 12.62 0.03 6.29
N PHE A 130 11.55 0.38 5.58
CA PHE A 130 10.28 -0.32 5.69
C PHE A 130 10.37 -1.76 5.16
N ILE A 131 10.98 -1.96 3.99
CA ILE A 131 11.03 -3.29 3.35
C ILE A 131 12.00 -4.23 4.08
N SER A 132 13.13 -3.73 4.56
CA SER A 132 14.04 -4.53 5.40
C SER A 132 13.37 -5.03 6.68
N ASN A 133 12.31 -4.36 7.13
CA ASN A 133 11.50 -4.76 8.27
C ASN A 133 10.23 -5.58 7.90
N CYS A 134 10.14 -6.06 6.65
CA CYS A 134 9.06 -6.94 6.18
C CYS A 134 9.64 -8.29 5.70
N PRO A 135 10.02 -9.19 6.63
CA PRO A 135 10.81 -10.40 6.30
C PRO A 135 10.07 -11.40 5.41
N GLU A 136 8.74 -11.40 5.40
CA GLU A 136 7.91 -12.35 4.63
C GLU A 136 7.56 -11.84 3.22
N LEU A 137 8.08 -10.67 2.81
CA LEU A 137 7.66 -10.02 1.58
C LEU A 137 8.15 -10.80 0.34
N LYS A 138 7.19 -11.23 -0.49
CA LYS A 138 7.43 -12.01 -1.71
C LYS A 138 7.02 -11.27 -2.97
N ASN A 139 5.99 -10.44 -2.87
CA ASN A 139 5.41 -9.72 -4.00
C ASN A 139 5.46 -8.22 -3.73
N PHE A 140 6.08 -7.48 -4.64
CA PHE A 140 6.20 -6.05 -4.47
C PHE A 140 5.99 -5.28 -5.78
N THR A 141 5.17 -4.23 -5.73
CA THR A 141 4.95 -3.27 -6.81
C THR A 141 5.13 -1.84 -6.31
N LEU A 142 5.97 -1.06 -6.99
CA LEU A 142 6.18 0.38 -6.75
C LEU A 142 5.96 1.17 -8.03
N ILE A 143 4.84 1.88 -8.09
CA ILE A 143 4.55 2.77 -9.19
C ILE A 143 4.50 4.18 -8.64
N GLY A 144 5.14 5.13 -9.30
CA GLY A 144 5.21 6.52 -8.87
C GLY A 144 5.99 7.38 -9.86
N ASP A 145 5.81 8.68 -9.73
CA ASP A 145 6.51 9.74 -10.45
C ASP A 145 7.44 10.52 -9.50
N GLU A 146 8.12 11.55 -10.01
CA GLU A 146 9.07 12.37 -9.25
C GLU A 146 8.46 13.07 -8.02
N LYS A 147 7.14 13.33 -8.01
CA LYS A 147 6.49 14.00 -6.86
C LYS A 147 6.26 13.06 -5.69
N HIS A 148 6.05 11.76 -5.94
CA HIS A 148 5.76 10.79 -4.87
C HIS A 148 7.02 10.04 -4.42
N LEU A 149 7.92 9.69 -5.34
CA LEU A 149 9.14 8.95 -5.04
C LEU A 149 10.31 9.92 -4.90
N THR A 150 10.45 10.50 -3.71
CA THR A 150 11.49 11.51 -3.43
C THR A 150 12.77 10.86 -2.90
N GLY A 151 13.95 11.38 -3.26
CA GLY A 151 15.25 10.82 -2.83
C GLY A 151 16.11 10.28 -3.97
N CYS A 152 17.18 9.54 -3.63
CA CYS A 152 18.24 9.10 -4.53
C CYS A 152 18.07 7.64 -4.98
N TRP A 153 16.85 7.26 -5.35
CA TRP A 153 16.44 5.90 -5.70
C TRP A 153 17.30 5.17 -6.77
N ASN A 154 18.18 5.85 -7.50
CA ASN A 154 19.12 5.21 -8.42
C ASN A 154 20.20 4.37 -7.72
N SER A 155 20.62 4.73 -6.50
CA SER A 155 21.65 3.99 -5.75
C SER A 155 21.09 2.89 -4.84
N GLY A 156 19.86 3.05 -4.32
CA GLY A 156 19.25 2.11 -3.38
C GLY A 156 18.72 0.81 -3.99
N PHE A 157 18.76 0.62 -5.31
CA PHE A 157 18.30 -0.63 -5.92
C PHE A 157 19.16 -1.83 -5.52
N VAL A 158 20.46 -1.66 -5.32
CA VAL A 158 21.35 -2.76 -4.88
C VAL A 158 20.99 -3.18 -3.45
N GLU A 159 20.86 -2.20 -2.55
CA GLU A 159 20.46 -2.42 -1.15
C GLU A 159 19.04 -3.02 -1.06
N LEU A 160 18.15 -2.64 -1.97
CA LEU A 160 16.81 -3.24 -2.07
C LEU A 160 16.86 -4.74 -2.32
N PHE A 161 17.73 -5.22 -3.22
CA PHE A 161 17.87 -6.65 -3.47
C PHE A 161 18.48 -7.40 -2.28
N GLU A 162 19.38 -6.76 -1.51
CA GLU A 162 19.90 -7.33 -0.26
C GLU A 162 18.82 -7.45 0.81
N CYS A 163 17.90 -6.49 0.87
CA CYS A 163 16.78 -6.49 1.81
C CYS A 163 15.67 -7.49 1.47
N LEU A 164 15.67 -8.04 0.24
CA LEU A 164 14.54 -8.79 -0.32
C LEU A 164 14.93 -10.19 -0.83
N PRO A 165 15.57 -11.04 -0.02
CA PRO A 165 16.03 -12.36 -0.47
C PRO A 165 14.88 -13.30 -0.88
N LEU A 166 13.65 -13.03 -0.44
CA LEU A 166 12.47 -13.87 -0.71
C LEU A 166 11.57 -13.35 -1.84
N VAL A 167 11.91 -12.22 -2.48
CA VAL A 167 11.04 -11.61 -3.49
C VAL A 167 11.01 -12.46 -4.77
N GLN A 168 9.79 -12.83 -5.16
CA GLN A 168 9.49 -13.62 -6.35
C GLN A 168 8.97 -12.74 -7.49
N HIS A 169 8.27 -11.66 -7.14
CA HIS A 169 7.64 -10.76 -8.11
C HIS A 169 7.94 -9.31 -7.74
N LEU A 170 8.61 -8.61 -8.67
CA LEU A 170 9.00 -7.21 -8.54
C LEU A 170 8.49 -6.43 -9.74
N CYS A 171 7.74 -5.35 -9.52
CA CYS A 171 7.30 -4.43 -10.57
C CYS A 171 7.55 -2.99 -10.14
N MET A 172 8.28 -2.21 -10.94
CA MET A 172 8.58 -0.81 -10.62
C MET A 172 8.44 0.10 -11.84
N SER A 173 7.85 1.28 -11.70
CA SER A 173 7.80 2.28 -12.78
C SER A 173 9.09 3.09 -12.88
N CYS A 174 9.45 3.53 -14.09
CA CYS A 174 10.76 4.09 -14.44
C CYS A 174 11.08 5.52 -13.91
N TYR A 175 10.35 6.05 -12.93
CA TYR A 175 10.66 7.35 -12.33
C TYR A 175 11.19 7.21 -10.90
N PRO A 176 12.25 6.40 -10.80
CA PRO A 176 13.53 7.05 -10.55
C PRO A 176 14.65 6.74 -11.56
N VAL A 177 14.42 5.84 -12.52
CA VAL A 177 15.42 5.36 -13.47
C VAL A 177 15.22 6.02 -14.83
N LYS A 178 15.98 7.07 -15.15
CA LYS A 178 16.21 7.42 -16.56
C LYS A 178 16.92 6.23 -17.22
N VAL A 179 16.14 5.38 -17.86
CA VAL A 179 16.54 4.32 -18.81
C VAL A 179 17.71 3.46 -18.34
N ILE A 180 17.39 2.37 -17.65
CA ILE A 180 18.08 1.11 -17.90
C ILE A 180 17.01 0.18 -18.45
N HIS A 181 17.26 -0.37 -19.64
CA HIS A 181 16.48 -1.45 -20.23
C HIS A 181 16.48 -2.64 -19.27
N ILE A 182 15.53 -2.67 -18.36
CA ILE A 182 15.27 -3.81 -17.51
C ILE A 182 13.97 -4.42 -18.03
N THR A 183 14.11 -5.14 -19.15
CA THR A 183 13.19 -6.22 -19.46
C THR A 183 13.28 -7.20 -18.29
N LEU A 184 12.16 -7.52 -17.65
CA LEU A 184 12.07 -8.41 -16.48
C LEU A 184 12.78 -9.76 -16.66
N ASP A 185 13.05 -10.18 -17.89
CA ASP A 185 13.89 -11.34 -18.21
C ASP A 185 15.32 -11.23 -17.66
N TYR A 186 15.90 -10.03 -17.53
CA TYR A 186 17.29 -9.85 -17.07
C TYR A 186 17.45 -9.90 -15.54
N ILE A 187 16.42 -9.52 -14.76
CA ILE A 187 16.46 -9.62 -13.28
C ILE A 187 16.17 -11.07 -12.84
N ILE A 188 15.30 -11.80 -13.55
CA ILE A 188 14.95 -13.18 -13.20
C ILE A 188 16.04 -14.19 -13.65
N LEU A 189 16.76 -13.93 -14.75
CA LEU A 189 17.85 -14.80 -15.20
C LEU A 189 19.09 -14.77 -14.30
N SER A 190 19.42 -13.64 -13.65
CA SER A 190 20.59 -13.56 -12.76
C SER A 190 20.33 -14.16 -11.38
N ALA A 191 19.14 -13.97 -10.80
CA ALA A 191 18.80 -14.55 -9.51
C ALA A 191 18.73 -16.10 -9.55
N ARG A 192 18.31 -16.69 -10.67
CA ARG A 192 18.25 -18.16 -10.83
C ARG A 192 19.58 -18.81 -11.18
N LYS A 193 20.57 -18.08 -11.73
CA LYS A 193 21.89 -18.64 -12.05
C LYS A 193 22.82 -18.77 -10.84
N CYS A 194 22.56 -18.05 -9.73
CA CYS A 194 23.42 -18.12 -8.54
C CYS A 194 23.03 -19.23 -7.54
N ILE A 195 21.92 -19.94 -7.74
CA ILE A 195 21.42 -20.96 -6.79
C ILE A 195 21.59 -22.39 -7.35
N ALA A 196 22.13 -22.55 -8.57
CA ALA A 196 22.27 -23.86 -9.20
C ALA A 196 23.59 -23.98 -9.98
N THR A 197 24.72 -24.04 -9.27
CA THR A 197 25.93 -24.78 -9.68
C THR A 197 26.80 -25.06 -8.44
N GLU A 198 26.50 -26.16 -7.74
CA GLU A 198 27.52 -27.14 -7.34
C GLU A 198 27.25 -28.43 -8.15
#